data_AF-A0AAV9PA42-F1
#
_entry.id   AF-A0AAV9PA42-F1
#
_cell.length_a   1.000
_cell.length_b   1.000
_cell.length_c   1.000
_cell.angle_alpha   90.00
_cell.angle_beta   90.00
_cell.angle_gamma   90.00
#
_symmetry.space_group_name_H-M   'P 1'
#
loop_
_entity.id
_entity.type
_entity.pdbx_description
1 polymer ?
#
loop_
_entity_poly.entity_id
_entity_poly.type
_entity_poly.pdbx_seq_one_letter_code
_entity_poly.pdbx_strand_id
1 'polypeptide(L)'
;MPRVKIPLEPYRDQITSWRHEGFTRKEILEKLKNEENFSISMGLLCRHLLDWKVRVTCPRYVGDDELALQNRIVHYWQHNFADKGIAAELKKDGFEISVLTVGRRRREMGLLKRRERIGGKKHPPKAEMTGSSAADVDDEARPTASGDDEEAIVYDYD
;
A
#
# COMPACT_ATOMS: atom_id res chain seq x y z
N MET A 1 0.81 11.11 32.92
CA MET A 1 1.44 12.42 32.74
C MET A 1 0.88 13.10 31.48
N PRO A 2 0.42 14.35 31.55
CA PRO A 2 -0.05 15.08 30.37
C PRO A 2 1.13 15.29 29.41
N ARG A 3 0.98 14.86 28.15
CA ARG A 3 2.01 15.08 27.13
C ARG A 3 2.05 16.57 26.81
N VAL A 4 3.19 17.21 27.02
CA VAL A 4 3.42 18.61 26.66
C VAL A 4 3.12 18.76 25.16
N LYS A 5 2.13 19.58 24.83
CA LYS A 5 1.81 19.90 23.44
C LYS A 5 2.93 20.81 22.94
N ILE A 6 3.79 20.24 22.12
CA ILE A 6 4.76 20.96 21.32
C ILE A 6 3.97 21.86 20.34
N PRO A 7 4.04 23.20 20.46
CA PRO A 7 3.32 24.08 19.56
C PRO A 7 4.06 24.15 18.21
N LEU A 8 3.58 23.39 17.24
CA LEU A 8 4.05 23.43 15.84
C LEU A 8 3.41 24.58 15.02
N GLU A 9 2.58 25.42 15.66
CA GLU A 9 1.90 26.53 14.97
C GLU A 9 2.83 27.59 14.36
N PRO A 10 3.95 28.01 14.99
CA PRO A 10 4.85 29.01 14.41
C PRO A 10 5.47 28.56 13.09
N TYR A 11 5.64 27.25 12.91
CA TYR A 11 6.27 26.64 11.74
C TYR A 11 5.26 26.14 10.72
N ARG A 12 3.96 26.39 10.94
CA ARG A 12 2.88 25.88 10.08
C ARG A 12 3.11 26.28 8.63
N ASP A 13 3.31 27.57 8.37
CA ASP A 13 3.39 28.10 7.01
C ASP A 13 4.60 27.53 6.26
N GLN A 14 5.74 27.44 6.94
CA GLN A 14 6.97 26.86 6.41
C GLN A 14 6.85 25.35 6.14
N ILE A 15 6.23 24.59 7.06
CA ILE A 15 5.96 23.17 6.85
C ILE A 15 4.99 22.96 5.68
N THR A 16 3.98 23.83 5.56
CA THR A 16 3.05 23.78 4.43
C THR A 16 3.72 24.15 3.11
N SER A 17 4.60 25.15 3.07
CA SER A 17 5.32 25.54 1.86
C SER A 17 6.23 24.41 1.38
N TRP A 18 7.01 23.80 2.29
CA TRP A 18 7.79 22.60 1.97
C TRP A 18 6.92 21.45 1.47
N ARG A 19 5.71 21.31 2.01
CA ARG A 19 4.78 20.31 1.50
C ARG A 19 4.31 20.60 0.08
N HIS A 20 4.06 21.87 -0.25
CA HIS A 20 3.70 22.30 -1.60
C HIS A 20 4.86 22.20 -2.58
N GLU A 21 6.09 22.39 -2.11
CA GLU A 21 7.34 22.20 -2.87
C GLU A 21 7.68 20.71 -3.10
N GLY A 22 6.88 19.78 -2.55
CA GLY A 22 7.02 18.35 -2.80
C GLY A 22 7.85 17.59 -1.78
N PHE A 23 8.33 18.24 -0.71
CA PHE A 23 9.17 17.57 0.29
C PHE A 23 8.44 16.39 0.95
N THR A 24 9.17 15.29 1.13
CA THR A 24 8.65 14.13 1.84
C THR A 24 8.55 14.42 3.34
N ARG A 25 7.71 13.68 4.07
CA ARG A 25 7.56 13.87 5.52
C ARG A 25 8.87 13.63 6.27
N LYS A 26 9.73 12.75 5.73
CA LYS A 26 11.06 12.48 6.29
C LYS A 26 11.99 13.66 6.09
N GLU A 27 12.02 14.23 4.90
CA GLU A 27 12.82 15.43 4.61
C GLU A 27 12.37 16.64 5.45
N ILE A 28 11.06 16.80 5.66
CA ILE A 28 10.52 17.85 6.53
C ILE A 28 11.00 17.66 7.98
N LEU A 29 11.05 16.42 8.48
CA LEU A 29 11.60 16.15 9.82
C LEU A 29 13.09 16.44 9.91
N GLU A 30 13.85 16.07 8.88
CA GLU A 30 15.29 16.35 8.82
C GLU A 30 15.55 17.85 8.77
N LYS A 31 14.77 18.60 7.97
CA LYS A 31 14.83 20.07 7.94
C LYS A 31 14.46 20.70 9.27
N LEU A 32 13.38 20.27 9.91
CA LEU A 32 13.00 20.77 11.24
C LEU A 32 14.08 20.49 12.30
N LYS A 33 14.74 19.34 12.20
CA LYS A 33 15.84 18.99 13.09
C LYS A 33 17.10 19.83 12.81
N ASN A 34 17.40 20.11 11.55
CA ASN A 34 18.64 20.79 11.14
C ASN A 34 18.54 22.32 11.23
N GLU A 35 17.42 22.91 10.80
CA GLU A 35 17.24 24.36 10.74
C GLU A 35 16.78 24.92 12.09
N GLU A 36 15.88 24.22 12.78
CA GLU A 36 15.20 24.73 13.99
C GLU A 36 15.60 23.98 15.28
N ASN A 37 16.56 23.04 15.20
CA ASN A 37 16.95 22.15 16.30
C ASN A 37 15.76 21.42 16.95
N PHE A 38 14.69 21.20 16.18
CA PHE A 38 13.41 20.75 16.71
C PHE A 38 13.13 19.31 16.31
N SER A 39 13.21 18.39 17.27
CA SER A 39 12.97 16.96 17.04
C SER A 39 11.52 16.60 17.37
N ILE A 40 10.71 16.40 16.32
CA ILE A 40 9.33 15.92 16.47
C ILE A 40 9.21 14.48 15.97
N SER A 41 8.26 13.74 16.55
CA SER A 41 7.91 12.42 16.04
C SER A 41 7.14 12.54 14.71
N MET A 42 7.34 11.57 13.82
CA MET A 42 6.58 11.45 12.57
C MET A 42 5.06 11.45 12.79
N GLY A 43 4.61 10.83 13.89
CA GLY A 43 3.19 10.79 14.26
C GLY A 43 2.62 12.17 14.62
N LEU A 44 3.41 13.01 15.30
CA LEU A 44 3.02 14.38 15.63
C LEU A 44 2.92 15.23 14.35
N LEU A 45 3.92 15.15 13.46
CA LEU A 45 3.88 15.83 12.16
C LEU A 45 2.66 15.40 11.34
N CYS A 46 2.34 14.11 11.30
CA CYS A 46 1.17 13.61 10.56
C CYS A 46 -0.16 14.14 11.14
N ARG A 47 -0.30 14.20 12.46
CA ARG A 47 -1.50 14.78 13.10
C ARG A 47 -1.64 16.26 12.76
N HIS A 48 -0.56 17.03 12.88
CA HIS A 48 -0.58 18.45 12.51
C HIS A 48 -0.88 18.67 11.03
N LEU A 49 -0.30 17.89 10.12
CA LEU A 49 -0.63 17.97 8.69
C LEU A 49 -2.11 17.65 8.41
N LEU A 50 -2.69 16.70 9.14
CA LEU A 50 -4.12 16.38 9.04
C LEU A 50 -4.99 17.52 9.59
N ASP A 51 -4.64 18.06 10.76
CA ASP A 51 -5.35 19.17 11.41
C ASP A 51 -5.29 20.43 10.53
N TRP A 52 -4.16 20.68 9.88
CA TRP A 52 -3.97 21.77 8.92
C TRP A 52 -4.58 21.49 7.54
N LYS A 53 -5.27 20.35 7.37
CA LYS A 53 -5.89 19.89 6.11
C LYS A 53 -4.92 19.79 4.93
N VAL A 54 -3.63 19.65 5.21
CA VAL A 54 -2.59 19.46 4.20
C VAL A 54 -2.57 17.98 3.81
N ARG A 55 -3.55 17.57 3.00
CA ARG A 55 -3.63 16.21 2.50
C ARG A 55 -2.54 15.98 1.46
N VAL A 56 -1.75 14.94 1.67
CA VAL A 56 -0.86 14.37 0.66
C VAL A 56 -1.72 13.69 -0.39
N THR A 57 -2.33 14.49 -1.26
CA THR A 57 -2.97 13.94 -2.44
C THR A 57 -1.85 13.80 -3.45
N CYS A 58 -1.57 12.57 -3.90
CA CYS A 58 -0.79 12.39 -5.12
C CYS A 58 -1.35 13.38 -6.16
N PRO A 59 -0.48 14.09 -6.91
CA PRO A 59 -0.93 15.09 -7.85
C PRO A 59 -2.06 14.51 -8.71
N ARG A 60 -3.22 15.17 -8.65
CA ARG A 60 -4.35 14.78 -9.48
C ARG A 60 -4.07 15.36 -10.85
N TYR A 61 -3.60 14.52 -11.76
CA TYR A 61 -3.48 14.89 -13.17
C TYR A 61 -4.87 15.17 -13.73
N VAL A 62 -5.07 16.34 -14.33
CA VAL A 62 -6.34 16.81 -14.91
C VAL A 62 -6.04 17.43 -16.27
N GLY A 63 -6.91 17.21 -17.26
CA GLY A 63 -6.81 17.83 -18.57
C GLY A 63 -5.64 17.28 -19.39
N ASP A 64 -4.79 18.17 -19.91
CA ASP A 64 -3.69 17.82 -20.82
C ASP A 64 -2.65 16.91 -20.18
N ASP A 65 -2.37 17.10 -18.89
CA ASP A 65 -1.45 16.23 -18.13
C ASP A 65 -1.99 14.81 -17.97
N GLU A 66 -3.32 14.64 -17.89
CA GLU A 66 -3.95 13.33 -17.82
C GLU A 66 -3.82 12.58 -19.15
N LEU A 67 -3.99 13.28 -20.27
CA LEU A 67 -3.77 12.72 -21.61
C LEU A 67 -2.30 12.35 -21.83
N ALA A 68 -1.37 13.21 -21.43
CA ALA A 68 0.06 12.94 -21.49
C ALA A 68 0.42 11.68 -20.67
N LEU A 69 -0.10 11.57 -19.45
CA LEU A 69 0.09 10.40 -18.60
C LEU A 69 -0.44 9.12 -19.24
N GLN A 70 -1.65 9.15 -19.80
CA GLN A 70 -2.28 8.00 -20.45
C GLN A 70 -1.45 7.55 -21.67
N ASN A 71 -1.03 8.49 -22.52
CA ASN A 71 -0.21 8.21 -23.70
C ASN A 71 1.12 7.55 -23.31
N ARG A 72 1.77 8.03 -22.24
CA ARG A 72 3.01 7.43 -21.72
C ARG A 72 2.80 6.02 -21.20
N ILE A 73 1.71 5.77 -20.44
CA ILE A 73 1.37 4.42 -19.97
C ILE A 73 1.17 3.47 -21.16
N VAL A 74 0.44 3.88 -22.20
CA VAL A 74 0.23 3.09 -23.43
C VAL A 74 1.57 2.79 -24.10
N HIS A 75 2.42 3.79 -24.26
CA HIS A 75 3.75 3.66 -24.85
C HIS A 75 4.60 2.61 -24.12
N TYR A 76 4.75 2.72 -22.79
CA TYR A 76 5.54 1.76 -22.03
C TYR A 76 4.91 0.36 -22.00
N TRP A 77 3.59 0.27 -22.00
CA TRP A 77 2.89 -1.01 -22.08
C TRP A 77 3.16 -1.74 -23.40
N GLN A 78 3.18 -1.01 -24.52
CA GLN A 78 3.53 -1.57 -25.83
C GLN A 78 4.97 -2.11 -25.88
N HIS A 79 5.87 -1.54 -25.08
CA HIS A 79 7.25 -1.99 -24.91
C HIS A 79 7.40 -3.11 -23.85
N ASN A 80 6.30 -3.75 -23.45
CA ASN A 80 6.26 -4.87 -22.49
C ASN A 80 6.79 -4.55 -21.07
N PHE A 81 6.74 -3.29 -20.65
CA PHE A 81 7.09 -2.95 -19.26
C PHE A 81 6.03 -3.48 -18.29
N ALA A 82 6.48 -4.04 -17.17
CA ALA A 82 5.60 -4.37 -16.05
C ALA A 82 5.12 -3.09 -15.33
N ASP A 83 3.97 -3.14 -14.65
CA ASP A 83 3.39 -1.98 -13.95
C ASP A 83 4.40 -1.28 -13.01
N LYS A 84 5.33 -2.02 -12.38
CA LYS A 84 6.42 -1.47 -11.57
C LYS A 84 7.44 -0.67 -12.39
N GLY A 85 7.81 -1.18 -13.57
CA GLY A 85 8.72 -0.50 -14.50
C GLY A 85 8.07 0.74 -15.11
N ILE A 86 6.80 0.65 -15.48
CA ILE A 86 6.03 1.80 -15.98
C ILE A 86 6.00 2.92 -14.94
N ALA A 87 5.76 2.61 -13.66
CA ALA A 87 5.80 3.61 -12.59
C ALA A 87 7.18 4.27 -12.43
N ALA A 88 8.26 3.49 -12.57
CA ALA A 88 9.62 4.00 -12.47
C ALA A 88 9.99 4.93 -13.64
N GLU A 89 9.63 4.57 -14.87
CA GLU A 89 9.86 5.43 -16.04
C GLU A 89 9.00 6.69 -16.02
N LEU A 90 7.73 6.57 -15.62
CA LEU A 90 6.86 7.73 -15.44
C LEU A 90 7.39 8.71 -14.40
N LYS A 91 8.02 8.20 -13.33
CA LYS A 91 8.69 9.04 -12.35
C LYS A 91 9.87 9.82 -12.94
N LYS A 92 10.62 9.23 -13.88
CA LYS A 92 11.70 9.95 -14.60
C LYS A 92 11.14 11.02 -15.54
N ASP A 93 9.99 10.76 -16.14
CA ASP A 93 9.25 11.70 -16.99
C ASP A 93 8.55 12.82 -16.18
N GLY A 94 8.69 12.85 -14.85
CA GLY A 94 8.10 13.86 -13.97
C GLY A 94 6.70 13.52 -13.43
N PHE A 95 6.18 12.32 -13.71
CA PHE A 95 4.90 11.85 -13.20
C PHE A 95 5.07 11.03 -11.91
N GLU A 96 4.66 11.59 -10.78
CA GLU A 96 4.62 10.92 -9.49
C GLU A 96 3.36 10.06 -9.32
N ILE A 97 3.38 8.86 -9.92
CA ILE A 97 2.28 7.89 -9.77
C ILE A 97 2.70 6.58 -9.10
N SER A 98 1.78 6.04 -8.28
CA SER A 98 1.98 4.75 -7.65
C SER A 98 1.75 3.59 -8.63
N VAL A 99 2.39 2.44 -8.39
CA VAL A 99 2.19 1.21 -9.17
C VAL A 99 0.71 0.78 -9.19
N LEU A 100 -0.01 0.95 -8.07
CA LEU A 100 -1.45 0.66 -7.99
C LEU A 100 -2.26 1.59 -8.90
N THR A 101 -1.86 2.87 -8.96
CA THR A 101 -2.46 3.86 -9.85
C THR A 101 -2.21 3.48 -11.31
N VAL A 102 -0.97 3.09 -11.68
CA VAL A 102 -0.65 2.56 -13.02
C VAL A 102 -1.57 1.39 -13.36
N GLY A 103 -1.63 0.36 -12.51
CA GLY A 103 -2.43 -0.84 -12.78
C GLY A 103 -3.94 -0.56 -12.83
N ARG A 104 -4.43 0.44 -12.10
CA ARG A 104 -5.82 0.92 -12.22
C ARG A 104 -6.03 1.65 -13.56
N ARG A 105 -5.22 2.65 -13.88
CA ARG A 105 -5.32 3.41 -15.15
C ARG A 105 -5.20 2.50 -16.36
N ARG A 106 -4.27 1.54 -16.32
CA ARG A 106 -4.10 0.51 -17.35
C ARG A 106 -5.39 -0.27 -17.60
N ARG A 107 -6.10 -0.69 -16.53
CA ARG A 107 -7.39 -1.38 -16.63
C ARG A 107 -8.50 -0.48 -17.15
N GLU A 108 -8.56 0.78 -16.71
CA GLU A 108 -9.53 1.78 -17.21
C GLU A 108 -9.37 2.01 -18.72
N MET A 109 -8.14 1.97 -19.24
CA MET A 109 -7.83 2.06 -20.67
C MET A 109 -7.99 0.73 -21.43
N GLY A 110 -8.42 -0.35 -20.79
CA GLY A 110 -8.60 -1.66 -21.43
C GLY A 110 -7.30 -2.41 -21.76
N LEU A 111 -6.15 -1.95 -21.28
CA LEU A 111 -4.83 -2.56 -21.52
C LEU A 111 -4.60 -3.80 -20.65
N LEU A 112 -5.44 -4.82 -20.79
CA LEU A 112 -5.30 -6.07 -20.02
C LEU A 112 -4.18 -6.94 -20.59
N LYS A 113 -3.41 -7.58 -19.70
CA LYS A 113 -2.44 -8.60 -20.12
C LYS A 113 -3.25 -9.73 -20.77
N ARG A 114 -2.96 -10.06 -22.03
CA ARG A 114 -3.60 -11.20 -22.70
C ARG A 114 -3.40 -12.41 -21.80
N ARG A 115 -4.49 -13.00 -21.28
CA ARG A 115 -4.43 -14.37 -20.76
C ARG A 115 -4.12 -15.23 -21.97
N GLU A 116 -2.90 -15.71 -22.08
CA GLU A 116 -2.66 -16.90 -22.88
C GLU A 116 -3.63 -17.96 -22.35
N ARG A 117 -4.61 -18.35 -23.17
CA ARG A 117 -5.39 -19.56 -22.90
C ARG A 117 -4.45 -20.74 -23.08
N ILE A 118 -3.59 -20.98 -22.09
CA ILE A 118 -2.98 -22.29 -21.92
C ILE A 118 -4.15 -23.22 -21.63
N GLY A 119 -4.38 -24.18 -22.53
CA GLY A 119 -5.58 -25.00 -22.65
C GLY A 119 -6.26 -25.33 -21.32
N GLY A 120 -7.35 -24.62 -21.04
CA GLY A 120 -8.20 -24.91 -19.90
C GLY A 120 -8.86 -26.27 -20.11
N LYS A 121 -8.38 -27.28 -19.38
CA LYS A 121 -9.11 -28.54 -19.17
C LYS A 121 -10.54 -28.17 -18.76
N LYS A 122 -11.53 -28.57 -19.58
CA LYS A 122 -12.94 -28.49 -19.22
C LYS A 122 -13.14 -29.36 -17.98
N HIS A 123 -13.36 -28.77 -16.81
CA HIS A 123 -13.95 -29.53 -15.71
C HIS A 123 -15.37 -29.92 -16.14
N PRO A 124 -15.74 -31.21 -16.14
CA PRO A 124 -17.13 -31.58 -16.37
C PRO A 124 -17.99 -31.10 -15.19
N PRO A 125 -19.26 -30.74 -15.44
CA PRO A 125 -20.18 -30.29 -14.40
C PRO A 125 -20.39 -31.41 -13.37
N LYS A 126 -20.35 -31.04 -12.09
CA LYS A 126 -20.68 -31.95 -10.98
C LYS A 126 -22.14 -32.39 -11.14
N ALA A 127 -22.35 -33.68 -11.36
CA ALA A 127 -23.67 -34.28 -11.25
C ALA A 127 -24.11 -34.29 -9.78
N GLU A 128 -25.35 -33.88 -9.55
CA GLU A 128 -26.01 -33.89 -8.24
C GLU A 128 -26.51 -35.30 -7.85
N MET A 129 -26.51 -35.54 -6.53
CA MET A 129 -27.44 -36.35 -5.71
C MET A 129 -27.69 -37.84 -6.01
N THR A 130 -27.25 -38.69 -5.07
CA THR A 130 -28.02 -39.72 -4.32
C THR A 130 -27.17 -40.06 -3.07
N GLY A 131 -27.58 -40.08 -1.80
CA GLY A 131 -28.83 -40.55 -1.18
C GLY A 131 -28.52 -41.76 -0.28
N SER A 132 -28.50 -41.55 1.05
CA SER A 132 -28.65 -42.49 2.20
C SER A 132 -28.09 -43.93 2.23
N SER A 133 -27.42 -44.30 3.34
CA SER A 133 -27.94 -45.26 4.34
C SER A 133 -26.92 -45.60 5.45
N ALA A 134 -27.46 -45.83 6.65
CA ALA A 134 -26.86 -46.07 7.96
C ALA A 134 -26.02 -47.36 8.14
N ALA A 135 -25.12 -47.35 9.13
CA ALA A 135 -25.04 -48.38 10.19
C ALA A 135 -24.12 -47.93 11.34
N ASP A 136 -24.68 -48.03 12.55
CA ASP A 136 -24.09 -47.93 13.88
C ASP A 136 -22.91 -48.88 14.13
N VAL A 137 -21.90 -48.43 14.89
CA VAL A 137 -21.15 -49.24 15.88
C VAL A 137 -20.63 -48.31 17.00
N ASP A 138 -21.18 -48.46 18.20
CA ASP A 138 -20.61 -48.05 19.49
C ASP A 138 -19.28 -48.76 19.74
N ASP A 139 -18.24 -48.06 20.20
CA ASP A 139 -17.34 -48.61 21.22
C ASP A 139 -16.53 -47.52 21.94
N GLU A 140 -16.36 -47.77 23.23
CA GLU A 140 -15.80 -46.99 24.32
C GLU A 140 -14.30 -46.66 24.21
N ALA A 141 -13.93 -45.61 24.97
CA ALA A 141 -12.67 -45.43 25.71
C ALA A 141 -11.87 -44.15 25.39
N ARG A 142 -11.98 -43.20 26.33
CA ARG A 142 -11.02 -42.12 26.66
C ARG A 142 -9.68 -42.74 27.09
N PRO A 143 -8.50 -42.09 26.91
CA PRO A 143 -8.14 -40.99 27.81
C PRO A 143 -7.28 -39.86 27.18
N THR A 144 -7.20 -38.80 27.98
CA THR A 144 -6.46 -37.54 27.84
C THR A 144 -4.94 -37.71 28.02
N ALA A 145 -4.14 -37.00 27.21
CA ALA A 145 -2.74 -36.66 27.47
C ALA A 145 -2.42 -35.41 26.62
N SER A 146 -2.36 -34.20 27.21
CA SER A 146 -1.16 -33.59 27.82
C SER A 146 -0.06 -33.28 26.79
N GLY A 147 0.22 -31.99 26.60
CA GLY A 147 1.31 -31.49 25.76
C GLY A 147 1.30 -29.97 25.68
N ASP A 148 1.37 -29.31 26.84
CA ASP A 148 1.90 -27.95 26.95
C ASP A 148 3.37 -27.98 26.49
N ASP A 149 3.72 -27.15 25.51
CA ASP A 149 5.11 -26.73 25.29
C ASP A 149 5.07 -25.24 24.93
N GLU A 150 5.07 -24.41 25.98
CA GLU A 150 5.42 -23.00 25.90
C GLU A 150 6.95 -22.88 25.84
N GLU A 151 7.53 -22.72 24.64
CA GLU A 151 8.91 -22.26 24.55
C GLU A 151 8.98 -20.74 24.78
N ALA A 152 9.38 -20.39 26.00
CA ALA A 152 9.80 -19.06 26.40
C ALA A 152 11.12 -18.69 25.69
N ILE A 153 11.06 -17.69 24.81
CA ILE A 153 12.24 -17.05 24.23
C ILE A 153 12.80 -16.07 25.26
N VAL A 154 13.92 -16.43 25.88
CA VAL A 154 14.73 -15.55 26.73
C VAL A 154 15.46 -14.54 25.84
N TYR A 155 15.25 -13.25 26.08
CA TYR A 155 16.07 -12.18 25.53
C TYR A 155 17.16 -11.84 26.54
N ASP A 156 18.41 -12.21 26.25
CA ASP A 156 19.58 -11.64 26.92
C ASP A 156 19.91 -10.28 26.30
N TYR A 157 20.06 -9.29 27.17
CA TYR A 157 20.55 -7.94 26.89
C TYR A 157 21.95 -7.85 27.49
N ASP A 158 22.95 -7.59 26.65
CA ASP A 158 24.23 -6.99 27.04
C ASP A 158 24.36 -5.62 26.35
#